data_AF-A0A534JFH6-F1
#
_entry.id   AF-A0A534JFH6-F1
#
_cell.length_a   1.000
_cell.length_b   1.000
_cell.length_c   1.000
_cell.angle_alpha   90.00
_cell.angle_beta   90.00
_cell.angle_gamma   90.00
#
_symmetry.space_group_name_H-M   'P 1'
#
loop_
_entity.id
_entity.type
_entity.pdbx_description
1 polymer ?
#
loop_
_entity_poly.entity_id
_entity_poly.type
_entity_poly.pdbx_seq_one_letter_code
_entity_poly.pdbx_strand_id
1 'polypeptide(L)'
;PNAKYSTAKDYLRMITGLKPDNRAARIMDVALILHADHSMNAGSFAATVAASTLPDLYSCIVAAIATLKGPLHGGANEEAIRALLAIDSPEKAEAFVRDTIA
;
A
#
# COMPACT_ATOMS: atom_id res chain seq x y z
N PRO A 1 -5.39 -11.32 17.32
CA PRO A 1 -6.39 -10.24 17.18
C PRO A 1 -7.03 -9.84 18.51
N ASN A 2 -7.24 -8.55 18.76
CA ASN A 2 -7.92 -8.02 19.95
C ASN A 2 -9.23 -7.33 19.56
N ALA A 3 -10.37 -7.97 19.87
CA ALA A 3 -11.71 -7.48 19.53
C ALA A 3 -12.09 -6.14 20.17
N LYS A 4 -11.35 -5.65 21.18
CA LYS A 4 -11.59 -4.33 21.80
C LYS A 4 -11.00 -3.17 21.00
N TYR A 5 -10.13 -3.46 20.03
CA TYR A 5 -9.46 -2.45 19.20
C TYR A 5 -10.08 -2.38 17.81
N SER A 6 -10.04 -1.20 17.20
CA SER A 6 -10.34 -1.08 15.77
C SER A 6 -9.33 -1.87 14.95
N THR A 7 -9.70 -2.24 13.72
CA THR A 7 -8.82 -2.96 12.78
C THR A 7 -7.45 -2.29 12.65
N ALA A 8 -7.42 -0.97 12.42
CA ALA A 8 -6.18 -0.22 12.28
C ALA A 8 -5.30 -0.27 13.53
N LYS A 9 -5.90 -0.10 14.72
CA LYS A 9 -5.17 -0.11 15.98
C LYS A 9 -4.65 -1.50 16.31
N ASP A 10 -5.45 -2.53 16.09
CA ASP A 10 -5.00 -3.90 16.35
C ASP A 10 -3.95 -4.36 15.35
N TYR A 11 -4.11 -4.00 14.07
CA TYR A 11 -3.11 -4.24 13.03
C TYR A 11 -1.76 -3.61 13.40
N LEU A 12 -1.76 -2.32 13.75
CA LEU A 12 -0.54 -1.60 14.14
C LEU A 12 0.11 -2.21 15.39
N ARG A 13 -0.70 -2.65 16.38
CA ARG A 13 -0.21 -3.38 17.55
C ARG A 13 0.43 -4.71 17.16
N MET A 14 -0.18 -5.47 16.25
CA MET A 14 0.30 -6.79 15.85
C MET A 14 1.63 -6.70 15.10
N ILE A 15 1.81 -5.73 14.21
CA ILE A 15 3.05 -5.58 13.43
C ILE A 15 4.20 -4.95 14.21
N THR A 16 3.91 -4.14 15.24
CA THR A 16 4.95 -3.48 16.04
C THR A 16 5.24 -4.17 17.38
N GLY A 17 4.33 -5.00 17.89
CA GLY A 17 4.40 -5.56 19.24
C GLY A 17 4.12 -4.54 20.36
N LEU A 18 3.88 -3.28 20.02
CA LEU A 18 3.70 -2.18 20.97
C LEU A 18 2.24 -1.74 21.05
N LYS A 19 1.84 -1.14 22.17
CA LYS A 19 0.53 -0.49 22.29
C LYS A 19 0.57 0.81 21.48
N PRO A 20 -0.21 0.95 20.39
CA PRO A 20 -0.15 2.16 19.58
C PRO A 20 -0.80 3.33 20.31
N ASP A 21 -0.22 4.52 20.18
CA ASP A 21 -0.88 5.75 20.58
C ASP A 21 -2.07 6.07 19.65
N ASN A 22 -2.91 7.02 20.07
CA ASN A 22 -4.12 7.36 19.34
C ASN A 22 -3.85 8.03 17.98
N ARG A 23 -2.74 8.76 17.84
CA ARG A 23 -2.37 9.44 16.59
C ARG A 23 -1.90 8.42 15.56
N ALA A 24 -1.00 7.51 15.93
CA ALA A 24 -0.51 6.46 15.07
C ALA A 24 -1.64 5.51 14.62
N ALA A 25 -2.55 5.15 15.54
CA ALA A 25 -3.74 4.38 15.20
C ALA A 25 -4.64 5.11 14.19
N ARG A 26 -4.82 6.44 14.34
CA ARG A 26 -5.60 7.26 13.40
C ARG A 26 -4.92 7.38 12.04
N ILE A 27 -3.60 7.55 11.99
CA ILE A 27 -2.84 7.57 10.73
C ILE A 27 -3.02 6.26 9.97
N MET A 28 -2.89 5.12 10.66
CA MET A 28 -3.11 3.79 10.06
C MET A 28 -4.55 3.64 9.54
N ASP A 29 -5.53 4.10 10.30
CA ASP A 29 -6.95 4.05 9.91
C ASP A 29 -7.22 4.85 8.63
N VAL A 30 -6.70 6.08 8.56
CA VAL A 30 -6.80 6.91 7.36
C VAL A 30 -6.07 6.27 6.18
N ALA A 31 -4.88 5.70 6.40
CA ALA A 31 -4.14 5.02 5.33
C ALA A 31 -4.93 3.83 4.76
N LEU A 32 -5.55 3.01 5.60
CA LEU A 32 -6.39 1.89 5.17
C LEU A 32 -7.62 2.37 4.40
N ILE A 33 -8.29 3.44 4.85
CA ILE A 33 -9.43 4.02 4.15
C ILE A 33 -9.04 4.53 2.75
N LEU A 34 -7.92 5.26 2.63
CA LEU A 34 -7.45 5.79 1.36
C LEU A 34 -7.05 4.69 0.36
N HIS A 35 -6.61 3.52 0.84
CA HIS A 35 -6.25 2.38 0.00
C HIS A 35 -7.42 1.41 -0.26
N ALA A 36 -8.59 1.63 0.35
CA ALA A 36 -9.67 0.66 0.35
C ALA A 36 -10.29 0.42 -1.03
N ASP A 37 -10.44 1.48 -1.83
CA ASP A 37 -10.95 1.38 -3.19
C ASP A 37 -10.35 2.47 -4.08
N HIS A 38 -10.14 2.13 -5.36
CA HIS A 38 -9.75 3.09 -6.39
C HIS A 38 -10.25 2.62 -7.77
N SER A 39 -11.51 2.17 -7.83
CA SER A 39 -12.16 1.70 -9.06
C SER A 39 -11.36 0.61 -9.80
N MET A 40 -11.33 0.66 -11.13
CA MET A 40 -10.74 -0.33 -12.02
C MET A 40 -9.24 -0.11 -12.26
N ASN A 41 -8.47 0.02 -11.16
CA ASN A 41 -7.00 -0.05 -11.23
C ASN A 41 -6.53 -1.45 -11.67
N ALA A 42 -5.25 -1.58 -12.03
CA ALA A 42 -4.70 -2.82 -12.60
C ALA A 42 -4.97 -4.07 -11.73
N GLY A 43 -4.86 -3.97 -10.41
CA GLY A 43 -5.13 -5.07 -9.48
C GLY A 43 -6.61 -5.46 -9.44
N SER A 44 -7.50 -4.48 -9.34
CA SER A 44 -8.95 -4.70 -9.41
C SER A 44 -9.36 -5.31 -10.76
N PHE A 45 -8.78 -4.84 -11.86
CA PHE A 45 -9.05 -5.38 -13.19
C PHE A 45 -8.56 -6.82 -13.35
N ALA A 46 -7.37 -7.14 -12.84
CA ALA A 46 -6.85 -8.51 -12.82
C ALA A 46 -7.77 -9.48 -12.07
N ALA A 47 -8.30 -9.06 -10.91
CA ALA A 47 -9.29 -9.83 -10.16
C ALA A 47 -10.57 -10.08 -10.98
N THR A 48 -11.07 -9.06 -11.69
CA THR A 48 -12.26 -9.16 -12.54
C THR A 48 -12.04 -10.10 -13.73
N VAL A 49 -10.87 -10.02 -14.39
CA VAL A 49 -10.50 -10.93 -15.48
C VAL A 49 -10.44 -12.37 -14.97
N ALA A 50 -9.80 -12.61 -13.83
CA ALA A 50 -9.79 -13.95 -13.21
C ALA A 50 -11.23 -14.43 -12.94
N ALA A 51 -12.05 -13.61 -12.27
CA ALA A 51 -13.42 -13.94 -11.91
C ALA A 51 -14.31 -14.29 -13.12
N SER A 52 -14.04 -13.71 -14.30
CA SER A 52 -14.77 -13.99 -15.55
C SER A 52 -14.69 -15.45 -16.01
N THR A 53 -13.73 -16.22 -15.48
CA THR A 53 -13.55 -17.65 -15.78
C THR A 53 -14.12 -18.57 -14.70
N LEU A 54 -14.88 -18.00 -13.74
CA LEU A 54 -15.50 -18.68 -12.60
C LEU A 54 -14.54 -19.44 -11.65
N PRO A 55 -13.31 -18.96 -11.37
CA PRO A 55 -12.50 -19.53 -10.30
C PRO A 55 -13.07 -19.14 -8.93
N ASP A 56 -12.50 -19.71 -7.88
CA ASP A 56 -12.83 -19.33 -6.51
C ASP A 56 -12.31 -17.92 -6.16
N LEU A 57 -12.85 -17.34 -5.07
CA LEU A 57 -12.49 -16.01 -4.61
C LEU A 57 -11.00 -15.87 -4.28
N TYR A 58 -10.35 -16.88 -3.73
CA TYR A 58 -8.93 -16.80 -3.35
C TYR A 58 -8.06 -16.66 -4.60
N SER A 59 -8.39 -17.40 -5.67
CA SER A 59 -7.71 -17.27 -6.96
C SER A 59 -7.80 -15.84 -7.52
N CYS A 60 -8.96 -15.18 -7.43
CA CYS A 60 -9.13 -13.78 -7.84
C CYS A 60 -8.30 -12.82 -6.99
N ILE A 61 -8.26 -13.02 -5.67
CA ILE A 61 -7.46 -12.18 -4.76
C ILE A 61 -5.96 -12.38 -4.99
N VAL A 62 -5.50 -13.61 -5.26
CA VAL A 62 -4.09 -13.88 -5.61
C VAL A 62 -3.70 -13.14 -6.89
N ALA A 63 -4.55 -13.13 -7.91
CA ALA A 63 -4.32 -12.37 -9.14
C ALA A 63 -4.19 -10.85 -8.87
N ALA A 64 -5.07 -10.31 -8.01
CA ALA A 64 -5.02 -8.91 -7.59
C ALA A 64 -3.71 -8.57 -6.86
N ILE A 65 -3.30 -9.40 -5.88
CA ILE A 65 -2.07 -9.22 -5.08
C ILE A 65 -0.84 -9.29 -5.97
N ALA A 66 -0.77 -10.28 -6.86
CA ALA A 66 0.34 -10.45 -7.80
C ALA A 66 0.50 -9.21 -8.69
N THR A 67 -0.62 -8.65 -9.14
CA THR A 67 -0.63 -7.42 -9.95
C THR A 67 -0.25 -6.18 -9.12
N LEU A 68 -0.74 -6.08 -7.89
CA LEU A 68 -0.44 -4.97 -6.98
C LEU A 68 1.05 -4.91 -6.60
N LYS A 69 1.76 -6.05 -6.56
CA LYS A 69 3.19 -6.12 -6.24
C LYS A 69 4.09 -5.34 -7.21
N GLY A 70 3.65 -5.11 -8.45
CA GLY A 70 4.48 -4.45 -9.47
C GLY A 70 4.94 -3.04 -9.05
N PRO A 71 6.16 -2.60 -9.43
CA PRO A 71 6.70 -1.30 -9.04
C PRO A 71 5.94 -0.12 -9.65
N LEU A 72 5.20 -0.35 -10.74
CA LEU A 72 4.33 0.65 -11.38
C LEU A 72 2.89 0.65 -10.82
N HIS A 73 2.62 -0.13 -9.77
CA HIS A 73 1.33 -0.16 -9.07
C HIS A 73 1.57 -0.02 -7.57
N GLY A 74 1.20 -1.01 -6.75
CA GLY A 74 1.33 -0.93 -5.30
C GLY A 74 2.78 -0.90 -4.81
N GLY A 75 3.73 -1.45 -5.57
CA GLY A 75 5.16 -1.36 -5.23
C GLY A 75 5.75 0.06 -5.32
N ALA A 76 5.04 1.00 -5.94
CA ALA A 76 5.51 2.38 -6.09
C ALA A 76 5.68 3.11 -4.73
N ASN A 77 4.96 2.69 -3.68
CA ASN A 77 5.11 3.30 -2.35
C ASN A 77 6.49 3.02 -1.72
N GLU A 78 7.02 1.81 -1.92
CA GLU A 78 8.35 1.41 -1.48
C GLU A 78 9.41 2.14 -2.29
N GLU A 79 9.23 2.22 -3.61
CA GLU A 79 10.11 2.98 -4.50
C GLU A 79 10.13 4.47 -4.14
N ALA A 80 8.99 5.06 -3.77
CA ALA A 80 8.93 6.44 -3.30
C ALA A 80 9.77 6.65 -2.03
N ILE A 81 9.72 5.74 -1.05
CA ILE A 81 10.56 5.81 0.14
C ILE A 81 12.04 5.61 -0.22
N ARG A 82 12.37 4.69 -1.12
CA ARG A 82 13.76 4.49 -1.61
C ARG A 82 14.30 5.76 -2.26
N ALA A 83 13.49 6.43 -3.08
CA ALA A 83 13.85 7.70 -3.69
C ALA A 83 14.09 8.80 -2.63
N LEU A 84 13.20 8.93 -1.64
CA LEU A 84 13.38 9.90 -0.55
C LEU A 84 14.66 9.64 0.25
N LEU A 85 14.98 8.38 0.53
CA LEU A 85 16.23 8.00 1.21
C LEU A 85 17.47 8.28 0.35
N ALA A 86 17.38 8.12 -0.98
CA ALA A 86 18.47 8.44 -1.90
C ALA A 86 18.69 9.95 -2.06
N ILE A 87 17.61 10.75 -2.01
CA ILE A 87 17.68 12.22 -2.03
C ILE A 87 18.42 12.75 -0.80
N ASP A 88 18.27 12.09 0.36
CA ASP A 88 18.98 12.35 1.63
C ASP A 88 18.64 13.70 2.31
N SER A 89 18.61 14.81 1.56
CA SER A 89 18.26 16.13 2.10
C SER A 89 17.39 16.96 1.13
N PRO A 90 16.56 17.90 1.65
CA PRO A 90 15.68 18.73 0.81
C PRO A 90 16.42 19.52 -0.28
N GLU A 91 17.65 19.95 -0.02
CA GLU A 91 18.47 20.75 -0.93
C GLU A 91 18.88 19.97 -2.18
N LYS A 92 18.94 18.63 -2.09
CA LYS A 92 19.32 17.74 -3.21
C LYS A 92 18.11 17.34 -4.07
N ALA A 93 16.89 17.62 -3.62
CA ALA A 93 15.66 17.15 -4.27
C ALA A 93 15.51 17.69 -5.70
N GLU A 94 15.81 18.99 -5.93
CA GLU A 94 15.69 19.59 -7.26
C GLU A 94 16.63 18.92 -8.27
N ALA A 95 17.90 18.75 -7.91
CA ALA A 95 18.89 18.11 -8.77
C ALA A 95 18.47 16.67 -9.09
N PHE A 96 18.08 15.88 -8.07
CA PHE A 96 17.62 14.51 -8.26
C PHE A 96 16.45 14.40 -9.24
N VAL A 97 15.44 15.27 -9.11
CA VAL A 97 14.28 15.26 -10.02
C VAL A 97 14.70 15.64 -11.44
N ARG A 98 15.55 16.66 -11.60
CA ARG A 98 16.06 17.08 -12.93
C ARG A 98 16.83 15.96 -13.62
N ASP A 99 17.67 15.24 -12.89
CA ASP A 99 18.45 14.12 -13.42
C ASP A 99 17.56 12.91 -13.77
N THR A 100 16.43 12.73 -13.09
CA THR A 100 15.50 11.62 -13.34
C THR A 100 14.68 11.81 -14.63
N ILE A 101 14.42 13.06 -15.03
CA ILE A 101 13.60 13.40 -16.20
C ILE A 101 14.42 13.76 -17.46
N ALA A 102 15.73 13.94 -17.32
CA ALA A 102 16.66 14.22 -18.42
C ALA A 102 17.00 12.95 -19.21
#